data_AF-A0A8K0W2B1-F1
#
_entry.id   AF-A0A8K0W2B1-F1
#
_cell.length_a   1.000
_cell.length_b   1.000
_cell.length_c   1.000
_cell.angle_alpha   90.00
_cell.angle_beta   90.00
_cell.angle_gamma   90.00
#
_symmetry.space_group_name_H-M   'P 1'
#
loop_
_entity.id
_entity.type
_entity.pdbx_description
1 polymer ?
#
loop_
_entity_poly.entity_id
_entity_poly.type
_entity_poly.pdbx_seq_one_letter_code
_entity_poly.pdbx_strand_id
1 'polypeptide(L)'
;MASATTTNKHPLLLAAAVAHGVLALGHTTKGLDQFKHPSLNTLPTALRGAVKAGWYEGSVFFAIMGILNYKWSKTGIFDIYDKSIATLLISLLVGAGASYYKSGDKPTAGTLAIVAVLQGLGVRNGWA
;
A
#
# COMPACT_ATOMS: atom_id res chain seq x y z
N MET A 1 -1.42 -39.48 7.86
CA MET A 1 -1.62 -38.16 8.52
C MET A 1 -2.35 -37.27 7.54
N ALA A 2 -3.63 -36.99 7.77
CA ALA A 2 -4.38 -36.05 6.94
C ALA A 2 -3.86 -34.64 7.22
N SER A 3 -3.30 -33.99 6.20
CA SER A 3 -2.95 -32.57 6.26
C SER A 3 -4.26 -31.81 6.39
N ALA A 4 -4.54 -31.27 7.57
CA ALA A 4 -5.70 -30.42 7.80
C ALA A 4 -5.51 -29.18 6.93
N THR A 5 -6.25 -29.11 5.82
CA THR A 5 -6.36 -27.92 5.00
C THR A 5 -7.10 -26.86 5.83
N THR A 6 -6.37 -26.11 6.66
CA THR A 6 -6.92 -24.99 7.41
C THR A 6 -7.16 -23.84 6.45
N THR A 7 -8.29 -23.87 5.74
CA THR A 7 -8.80 -22.71 5.01
C THR A 7 -9.43 -21.72 5.99
N ASN A 8 -8.64 -21.14 6.87
CA ASN A 8 -8.95 -19.83 7.45
C ASN A 8 -8.67 -18.80 6.35
N LYS A 9 -9.58 -18.73 5.38
CA LYS A 9 -9.50 -17.76 4.30
C LYS A 9 -9.92 -16.41 4.88
N HIS A 10 -9.01 -15.45 4.92
CA HIS A 10 -9.34 -14.08 5.26
C HIS A 10 -9.51 -13.29 3.94
N PRO A 11 -10.72 -13.29 3.33
CA PRO A 11 -10.94 -12.75 1.99
C PRO A 11 -10.66 -11.25 1.90
N LEU A 12 -10.88 -10.50 2.98
CA LEU A 12 -10.58 -9.07 3.02
C LEU A 12 -9.08 -8.78 3.02
N LEU A 13 -8.26 -9.65 3.63
CA LEU A 13 -6.80 -9.56 3.54
C LEU A 13 -6.30 -9.99 2.15
N LEU A 14 -6.98 -10.94 1.49
CA LEU A 14 -6.69 -11.26 0.09
C LEU A 14 -7.04 -10.08 -0.83
N ALA A 15 -8.18 -9.42 -0.62
CA ALA A 15 -8.56 -8.23 -1.35
C ALA A 15 -7.57 -7.08 -1.10
N ALA A 16 -7.12 -6.90 0.15
CA ALA A 16 -6.07 -5.93 0.49
C ALA A 16 -4.76 -6.27 -0.23
N ALA A 17 -4.38 -7.55 -0.34
CA ALA A 17 -3.19 -7.98 -1.09
C ALA A 17 -3.26 -7.55 -2.56
N VAL A 18 -4.38 -7.81 -3.23
CA VAL A 18 -4.62 -7.39 -4.62
C VAL A 18 -4.61 -5.86 -4.73
N ALA A 19 -5.28 -5.16 -3.82
CA ALA A 19 -5.33 -3.70 -3.82
C ALA A 19 -3.94 -3.06 -3.69
N HIS A 20 -3.08 -3.60 -2.83
CA HIS A 20 -1.69 -3.13 -2.70
C HIS A 20 -0.84 -3.48 -3.93
N GLY A 21 -1.07 -4.63 -4.57
CA GLY A 21 -0.45 -4.95 -5.86
C GLY A 21 -0.85 -3.96 -6.96
N VAL A 22 -2.14 -3.62 -7.05
CA VAL A 22 -2.64 -2.60 -7.98
C VAL A 22 -2.09 -1.22 -7.63
N LEU A 23 -1.99 -0.85 -6.35
CA LEU A 23 -1.33 0.38 -5.91
C LEU A 23 0.14 0.41 -6.33
N ALA A 24 0.89 -0.68 -6.20
CA ALA A 24 2.30 -0.74 -6.61
C ALA A 24 2.46 -0.44 -8.10
N LEU A 25 1.62 -1.05 -8.94
CA LEU A 25 1.60 -0.81 -10.39
C LEU A 25 1.16 0.62 -10.71
N GLY A 26 0.05 1.08 -10.15
CA GLY A 26 -0.50 2.42 -10.38
C GLY A 26 0.42 3.53 -9.89
N HIS A 27 1.08 3.35 -8.74
CA HIS A 27 2.08 4.27 -8.23
C HIS A 27 3.27 4.35 -9.18
N THR A 28 3.77 3.21 -9.66
CA THR A 28 4.88 3.16 -10.62
C THR A 28 4.55 3.87 -11.93
N THR A 29 3.40 3.56 -12.54
CA THR A 29 2.99 4.17 -13.81
C THR A 29 2.74 5.66 -13.66
N LYS A 30 2.11 6.09 -12.56
CA LYS A 30 1.92 7.51 -12.25
C LYS A 30 3.25 8.25 -12.09
N GLY A 31 4.22 7.65 -11.41
CA GLY A 31 5.56 8.23 -11.26
C GLY A 31 6.23 8.42 -12.62
N LEU A 32 6.23 7.39 -13.46
CA LEU A 32 6.76 7.47 -14.82
C LEU A 32 6.13 8.60 -15.64
N ASP A 33 4.85 8.87 -15.45
CA ASP A 33 4.16 9.97 -16.11
C ASP A 33 4.55 11.34 -15.52
N GLN A 34 4.50 11.49 -14.19
CA GLN A 34 4.91 12.71 -13.49
C GLN A 34 6.37 13.08 -13.78
N PHE A 35 7.24 12.09 -13.96
CA PHE A 35 8.65 12.32 -14.24
C PHE A 35 8.94 12.92 -15.61
N LYS A 36 7.96 12.92 -16.51
CA LYS A 36 8.05 13.59 -17.81
C LYS A 36 7.76 15.09 -17.71
N HIS A 37 7.15 15.55 -16.62
CA HIS A 37 6.78 16.96 -16.49
C HIS A 37 8.04 17.85 -16.49
N PRO A 38 8.11 18.90 -17.34
CA PRO A 38 9.34 19.70 -17.50
C PRO A 38 9.85 20.34 -16.21
N SER A 39 8.96 20.65 -15.26
CA SER A 39 9.35 21.25 -13.97
C SER A 39 10.26 20.35 -13.12
N LEU A 40 10.25 19.02 -13.29
CA LEU A 40 11.23 18.19 -12.57
C LEU A 40 12.65 18.39 -13.10
N ASN A 41 12.80 18.82 -14.34
CA ASN A 41 14.11 19.12 -14.92
C ASN A 41 14.70 20.45 -14.42
N THR A 42 13.92 21.26 -13.70
CA THR A 42 14.43 22.47 -13.06
C THR A 42 14.98 22.20 -11.66
N LEU A 43 14.73 21.01 -11.08
CA LEU A 43 15.30 20.62 -9.79
C LEU A 43 16.81 20.31 -9.92
N PRO A 44 17.62 20.66 -8.91
CA PRO A 44 18.99 20.14 -8.77
C PRO A 44 19.04 18.62 -8.89
N THR A 45 20.13 18.09 -9.47
CA THR A 45 20.26 16.65 -9.75
C THR A 45 20.01 15.77 -8.53
N ALA A 46 20.56 16.13 -7.38
CA ALA A 46 20.35 15.38 -6.13
C ALA A 46 18.87 15.36 -5.70
N LEU A 47 18.17 16.50 -5.76
CA LEU A 47 16.76 16.59 -5.40
C LEU A 47 15.87 15.83 -6.40
N ARG A 48 16.17 15.92 -7.69
CA ARG A 48 15.49 15.12 -8.73
C ARG A 48 15.69 13.62 -8.50
N GLY A 49 16.91 13.22 -8.13
CA GLY A 49 17.25 11.86 -7.74
C GLY A 49 16.42 11.39 -6.55
N ALA A 50 16.38 12.18 -5.47
CA ALA A 50 15.61 11.86 -4.27
C ALA A 50 14.11 11.70 -4.55
N VAL A 51 13.50 12.59 -5.36
CA VAL A 51 12.09 12.48 -5.76
C VAL A 51 11.83 11.17 -6.52
N LYS A 52 12.67 10.82 -7.49
CA LYS A 52 12.51 9.60 -8.28
C LYS A 52 12.73 8.34 -7.44
N ALA A 53 13.81 8.31 -6.66
CA ALA A 53 14.16 7.18 -5.80
C ALA A 53 13.07 6.92 -4.76
N GLY A 54 12.67 7.95 -4.00
CA GLY A 54 11.62 7.82 -2.98
C GLY A 54 10.28 7.37 -3.56
N TRP A 55 9.98 7.75 -4.80
CA TRP A 55 8.79 7.25 -5.48
C TRP A 55 8.87 5.76 -5.79
N TYR A 56 9.99 5.27 -6.30
CA TYR A 56 10.19 3.85 -6.57
C TYR A 56 10.26 3.02 -5.28
N GLU A 57 10.84 3.56 -4.21
CA GLU A 57 10.78 2.98 -2.87
C GLU A 57 9.32 2.77 -2.43
N GLY A 58 8.46 3.79 -2.61
CA GLY A 58 7.02 3.68 -2.37
C GLY A 58 6.33 2.60 -3.21
N SER A 59 6.68 2.48 -4.49
CA SER A 59 6.16 1.43 -5.36
C SER A 59 6.52 0.02 -4.88
N VAL A 60 7.79 -0.20 -4.53
CA VAL A 60 8.25 -1.50 -4.01
C VAL A 60 7.65 -1.77 -2.63
N PHE A 61 7.52 -0.75 -1.80
CA PHE A 61 6.85 -0.86 -0.50
C PHE A 61 5.41 -1.36 -0.64
N PHE A 62 4.61 -0.81 -1.57
CA PHE A 62 3.27 -1.32 -1.83
C PHE A 62 3.27 -2.78 -2.30
N ALA A 63 4.25 -3.20 -3.12
CA ALA A 63 4.39 -4.60 -3.53
C ALA A 63 4.70 -5.52 -2.33
N ILE A 64 5.60 -5.12 -1.44
CA ILE A 64 5.91 -5.83 -0.19
C ILE A 64 4.64 -5.98 0.65
N MET A 65 3.85 -4.91 0.80
CA MET A 65 2.60 -4.95 1.56
C MET A 65 1.53 -5.82 0.89
N GLY A 66 1.53 -5.92 -0.44
CA GLY A 66 0.70 -6.88 -1.18
C GLY A 66 1.05 -8.33 -0.83
N ILE A 67 2.35 -8.67 -0.85
CA ILE A 67 2.84 -10.01 -0.48
C ILE A 67 2.52 -10.32 0.98
N LEU A 68 2.73 -9.35 1.88
CA LEU A 68 2.47 -9.54 3.31
C LEU A 68 0.98 -9.74 3.61
N ASN A 69 0.09 -8.97 2.97
CA ASN A 69 -1.35 -9.21 3.07
C ASN A 69 -1.76 -10.55 2.45
N TYR A 70 -1.07 -11.02 1.40
CA TYR A 70 -1.34 -12.35 0.85
C TYR A 70 -0.97 -13.45 1.85
N LYS A 71 0.16 -13.33 2.56
CA LYS A 71 0.51 -14.21 3.70
C LYS A 71 -0.61 -14.16 4.75
N TRP A 72 -0.97 -12.97 5.24
CA TRP A 72 -2.02 -12.81 6.24
C TRP A 72 -3.39 -13.30 5.77
N SER A 73 -3.67 -13.33 4.47
CA SER A 73 -4.90 -13.93 3.94
C SER A 73 -5.05 -15.42 4.24
N LYS A 74 -3.94 -16.10 4.55
CA LYS A 74 -3.87 -17.53 4.87
C LYS A 74 -3.67 -17.78 6.36
N THR A 75 -2.97 -16.89 7.05
CA THR A 75 -2.58 -17.06 8.46
C THR A 75 -3.45 -16.25 9.43
N GLY A 76 -4.16 -15.23 8.95
CA GLY A 76 -4.70 -14.15 9.77
C GLY A 76 -3.61 -13.17 10.20
N ILE A 77 -4.02 -12.17 10.99
CA ILE A 77 -3.13 -11.30 11.76
C ILE A 77 -2.88 -12.03 13.07
N PHE A 78 -1.66 -12.57 13.23
CA PHE A 78 -1.38 -13.56 14.27
C PHE A 78 -1.03 -12.93 15.62
N ASP A 79 -0.27 -11.83 15.60
CA ASP A 79 0.27 -11.23 16.81
C ASP A 79 0.29 -9.69 16.75
N ILE A 80 0.74 -9.08 17.85
CA ILE A 80 0.82 -7.63 17.97
C ILE A 80 1.75 -7.00 16.94
N TYR A 81 2.75 -7.73 16.42
CA TYR A 81 3.68 -7.21 15.41
C TYR A 81 2.99 -7.11 14.04
N ASP A 82 2.28 -8.16 13.63
CA ASP A 82 1.46 -8.13 12.42
C ASP A 82 0.44 -6.97 12.50
N LYS A 83 -0.26 -6.85 13.63
CA LYS A 83 -1.23 -5.78 13.87
C LYS A 83 -0.58 -4.40 13.83
N SER A 84 0.62 -4.25 14.38
CA SER A 84 1.37 -2.99 14.39
C SER A 84 1.80 -2.58 12.99
N ILE A 85 2.34 -3.50 12.19
CA ILE A 85 2.71 -3.25 10.79
C ILE A 85 1.48 -2.81 10.00
N ALA A 86 0.36 -3.52 10.13
CA ALA A 86 -0.88 -3.17 9.48
C ALA A 86 -1.40 -1.78 9.89
N THR A 87 -1.28 -1.42 11.18
CA THR A 87 -1.71 -0.12 11.70
C THR A 87 -0.83 1.02 11.17
N LEU A 88 0.48 0.80 11.10
CA LEU A 88 1.42 1.74 10.49
C LEU A 88 1.12 1.94 9.00
N LEU A 89 0.82 0.85 8.28
CA LEU A 89 0.40 0.92 6.89
C LEU A 89 -0.88 1.75 6.72
N ILE A 90 -1.92 1.51 7.53
CA ILE A 90 -3.17 2.29 7.47
C ILE A 90 -2.86 3.77 7.72
N SER A 91 -2.05 4.07 8.73
CA SER A 91 -1.65 5.45 9.07
C SER A 91 -0.90 6.12 7.92
N LEU A 92 0.01 5.40 7.26
CA LEU A 92 0.72 5.86 6.07
C LEU A 92 -0.23 6.16 4.92
N LEU A 93 -1.16 5.25 4.61
CA LEU A 93 -2.13 5.44 3.52
C LEU A 93 -3.04 6.65 3.77
N VAL A 94 -3.54 6.81 5.00
CA VAL A 94 -4.37 7.96 5.38
C VAL A 94 -3.56 9.26 5.36
N GLY A 95 -2.34 9.26 5.91
CA GLY A 95 -1.47 10.43 5.93
C GLY A 95 -1.07 10.89 4.52
N ALA A 96 -0.64 9.96 3.68
CA ALA A 96 -0.34 10.22 2.27
C ALA A 96 -1.58 10.67 1.51
N GLY A 97 -2.73 10.02 1.74
CA GLY A 97 -4.02 10.41 1.15
C GLY A 97 -4.41 11.86 1.51
N ALA A 98 -4.25 12.25 2.77
CA ALA A 98 -4.49 13.62 3.21
C ALA A 98 -3.51 14.61 2.54
N SER A 99 -2.25 14.23 2.35
CA SER A 99 -1.27 15.06 1.62
C SER A 99 -1.67 15.26 0.16
N TYR A 100 -2.05 14.20 -0.54
CA TYR A 100 -2.52 14.28 -1.94
C TYR A 100 -3.80 15.10 -2.07
N TYR A 101 -4.72 14.97 -1.12
CA TYR A 101 -5.93 15.79 -1.10
C TYR A 101 -5.59 17.28 -1.00
N LYS A 102 -4.69 17.65 -0.08
CA LYS A 102 -4.23 19.03 0.12
C LYS A 102 -3.48 19.58 -1.09
N SER A 103 -2.75 18.75 -1.82
CA SER A 103 -2.03 19.15 -3.04
C SER A 103 -2.90 19.14 -4.31
N GLY A 104 -4.19 18.85 -4.20
CA GLY A 104 -5.14 18.88 -5.32
C GLY A 104 -5.29 17.55 -6.08
N ASP A 105 -4.53 16.52 -5.73
CA ASP A 105 -4.59 15.18 -6.33
C ASP A 105 -5.65 14.32 -5.65
N LYS A 106 -6.91 14.76 -5.77
CA LYS A 106 -8.07 14.09 -5.18
C LYS A 106 -8.25 12.64 -5.64
N PRO A 107 -7.97 12.25 -6.90
CA PRO A 107 -8.06 10.85 -7.31
C PRO A 107 -7.15 9.95 -6.50
N THR A 108 -5.87 10.32 -6.33
CA THR A 108 -4.91 9.53 -5.53
C THR A 108 -5.32 9.46 -4.08
N ALA A 109 -5.78 10.59 -3.52
CA ALA A 109 -6.31 10.63 -2.16
C ALA A 109 -7.48 9.65 -1.96
N GLY A 110 -8.43 9.63 -2.91
CA GLY A 110 -9.56 8.70 -2.89
C GLY A 110 -9.13 7.24 -2.96
N THR A 111 -8.19 6.89 -3.86
CA THR A 111 -7.65 5.54 -3.95
C THR A 111 -7.00 5.10 -2.64
N LEU A 112 -6.14 5.93 -2.04
CA LEU A 112 -5.48 5.59 -0.78
C LEU A 112 -6.47 5.45 0.37
N ALA A 113 -7.52 6.28 0.43
CA ALA A 113 -8.57 6.15 1.43
C ALA A 113 -9.33 4.82 1.31
N ILE A 114 -9.69 4.41 0.08
CA ILE A 114 -10.37 3.13 -0.18
C ILE A 114 -9.48 1.96 0.29
N VAL A 115 -8.19 1.97 -0.08
CA VAL A 115 -7.27 0.89 0.31
C VAL A 115 -7.01 0.90 1.82
N ALA A 116 -6.94 2.06 2.47
CA ALA A 116 -6.81 2.17 3.92
C ALA A 116 -8.02 1.56 4.65
N VAL A 117 -9.24 1.85 4.19
CA VAL A 117 -10.46 1.24 4.72
C VAL A 117 -10.45 -0.27 4.51
N LEU A 118 -10.10 -0.74 3.32
CA LEU A 118 -10.00 -2.17 3.02
C LEU A 118 -8.96 -2.87 3.91
N GLN A 119 -7.78 -2.28 4.11
CA GLN A 119 -6.76 -2.79 5.02
C GLN A 119 -7.28 -2.85 6.46
N GLY A 120 -7.92 -1.78 6.94
CA GLY A 120 -8.50 -1.73 8.28
C GLY A 120 -9.58 -2.80 8.51
N LEU A 121 -10.46 -3.00 7.53
CA LEU A 121 -11.45 -4.08 7.56
C LEU A 121 -10.79 -5.45 7.51
N GLY A 122 -9.74 -5.63 6.69
CA GLY A 122 -8.95 -6.86 6.64
C GLY A 122 -8.34 -7.21 8.00
N VAL A 123 -7.74 -6.24 8.68
CA VAL A 123 -7.14 -6.42 10.01
C VAL A 123 -8.21 -6.73 11.05
N ARG A 124 -9.31 -5.98 11.08
CA ARG A 124 -10.42 -6.21 12.03
C ARG A 124 -10.99 -7.61 11.92
N ASN A 125 -11.13 -8.15 10.71
CA ASN A 125 -11.69 -9.49 10.47
C ASN A 125 -10.62 -10.60 10.40
N GLY A 126 -9.35 -10.22 10.42
CA GLY A 126 -8.20 -11.13 10.41
C GLY A 126 -7.57 -11.33 11.78
N TRP A 127 -7.94 -10.51 12.76
CA TRP A 127 -7.49 -10.59 14.14
C TRP A 127 -8.41 -11.51 14.95
N ALA A 128 -7.84 -12.56 15.53
CA ALA A 128 -8.54 -13.47 16.47
C ALA A 128 -8.33 -13.02 17.93
#